data_AF-A0A2D7KW96-F1
#
_entry.id   AF-A0A2D7KW96-F1
#
_cell.length_a   1.000
_cell.length_b   1.000
_cell.length_c   1.000
_cell.angle_alpha   90.00
_cell.angle_beta   90.00
_cell.angle_gamma   90.00
#
_symmetry.space_group_name_H-M   'P 1'
#
loop_
_entity.id
_entity.type
_entity.pdbx_description
1 polymer ?
#
loop_
_entity_poly.entity_id
_entity_poly.type
_entity_poly.pdbx_seq_one_letter_code
_entity_poly.pdbx_strand_id
1 'polypeptide(L)'
;MQTNFNNVFASGDIINFSDKKLNKSGVYAVKSSLILEKNIRNFIQNKKLIDYKPQKSYLSLIGLSNEKALAHKFNFFLISKIALKLKNLIDLKFIKKFQIYNQISYNQFDMDCRGCAAKVNLSALKEALPNDIINPSKDAHDIDRGSYFVQSVDMINSLINDPYLLGKIAANHALSDIYAALSNPVSASIILQLPKCSQKLHSEDIKQVYLGAKFVLNKNNCKLLGGHTMLGEDDNPVVGFSVIGKKFNKEKKMINDQDKIFLTGKIGVGLIFAGIQSNILNSSYLDEVMPNLIKGNEKIGKLFAKIKPLDATDITGYGLCNHLLNLKNRNKTINGITIFKDKISIFNGVQECINNNIKSSLYEQNFNYAKNLVEFKKTEIINQVFFDPQTVGGIAFIVSKKLSENTSNILNKNKIPFQEIGFVDNSHFKIKFV
;
A
#
# COMPACT_ATOMS: atom_id res chain seq x y z
N MET A 1 32.51 19.29 9.19
CA MET A 1 31.85 18.64 8.03
C MET A 1 32.77 18.81 6.83
N GLN A 2 32.97 17.73 6.06
CA GLN A 2 34.06 17.53 5.10
C GLN A 2 34.00 18.48 3.90
N THR A 3 35.08 19.25 3.67
CA THR A 3 35.27 20.19 2.54
C THR A 3 36.08 19.59 1.39
N ASN A 4 36.49 18.31 1.47
CA ASN A 4 37.55 17.76 0.62
C ASN A 4 37.05 16.83 -0.52
N PHE A 5 35.75 16.87 -0.83
CA PHE A 5 35.17 16.03 -1.88
C PHE A 5 34.54 16.89 -2.97
N ASN A 6 35.07 16.81 -4.19
CA ASN A 6 34.61 17.59 -5.36
C ASN A 6 33.26 17.14 -5.92
N ASN A 7 32.71 16.04 -5.40
CA ASN A 7 31.48 15.39 -5.86
C ASN A 7 30.37 15.37 -4.81
N VAL A 8 30.48 16.17 -3.75
CA VAL A 8 29.45 16.31 -2.72
C VAL A 8 28.71 17.62 -2.94
N PHE A 9 27.41 17.52 -3.22
CA PHE A 9 26.53 18.66 -3.39
C PHE A 9 25.52 18.71 -2.25
N ALA A 10 25.30 19.89 -1.67
CA ALA A 10 24.37 20.06 -0.56
C ALA A 10 23.71 21.44 -0.58
N SER A 11 22.53 21.54 0.02
CA SER A 11 21.73 22.77 0.16
C SER A 11 20.86 22.66 1.40
N GLY A 12 20.37 23.79 1.92
CA GLY A 12 19.42 23.80 3.01
C GLY A 12 20.07 23.97 4.38
N ASP A 13 19.40 23.50 5.43
CA ASP A 13 19.86 23.66 6.80
C ASP A 13 21.01 22.70 7.19
N ILE A 14 21.38 21.79 6.29
CA ILE A 14 22.50 20.85 6.44
C ILE A 14 23.85 21.44 6.01
N ILE A 15 23.88 22.65 5.43
CA ILE A 15 25.11 23.31 4.98
C ILE A 15 25.47 24.49 5.87
N ASN A 16 26.77 24.69 6.07
CA ASN A 16 27.32 25.88 6.72
C ASN A 16 28.41 26.47 5.82
N PHE A 17 28.38 27.79 5.58
CA PHE A 17 29.38 28.47 4.76
C PHE A 17 30.56 28.89 5.65
N SER A 18 31.77 28.42 5.36
CA SER A 18 32.98 28.76 6.12
C SER A 18 33.23 30.26 6.16
N ASP A 19 33.02 30.94 5.04
CA ASP A 19 33.43 32.33 4.84
C ASP A 19 32.27 33.32 5.08
N LYS A 20 31.08 32.82 5.42
CA LYS A 20 29.86 33.63 5.56
C LYS A 20 28.98 33.13 6.69
N LYS A 21 28.76 33.98 7.69
CA LYS A 21 27.79 33.71 8.77
C LYS A 21 26.37 34.05 8.29
N LEU A 22 25.67 33.06 7.74
CA LEU A 22 24.26 33.21 7.35
C LEU A 22 23.35 32.81 8.51
N ASN A 23 22.26 33.56 8.70
CA ASN A 23 21.19 33.13 9.62
C ASN A 23 20.52 31.86 9.07
N LYS A 24 20.21 30.91 9.95
CA LYS A 24 19.41 29.74 9.59
C LYS A 24 18.00 30.19 9.25
N SER A 25 17.70 30.28 7.96
CA SER A 25 16.44 30.78 7.43
C SER A 25 16.08 29.98 6.18
N GLY A 26 14.80 29.59 6.10
CA GLY A 26 14.25 28.86 4.95
C GLY A 26 14.47 29.59 3.62
N VAL A 27 14.65 30.91 3.63
CA VAL A 27 14.92 31.68 2.40
C VAL A 27 16.27 31.30 1.78
N TYR A 28 17.32 31.17 2.58
CA TYR A 28 18.62 30.74 2.08
C TYR A 28 18.57 29.29 1.61
N ALA A 29 17.95 28.42 2.42
CA ALA A 29 17.76 27.00 2.10
C ALA A 29 17.04 26.76 0.75
N VAL A 30 15.93 27.48 0.53
CA VAL A 30 15.14 27.39 -0.71
C VAL A 30 15.85 28.02 -1.90
N LYS A 31 16.66 29.07 -1.70
CA LYS A 31 17.39 29.71 -2.80
C LYS A 31 18.63 28.92 -3.21
N SER A 32 19.33 28.30 -2.25
CA SER A 32 20.47 27.45 -2.55
C SER A 32 20.06 26.18 -3.29
N SER A 33 18.82 25.69 -3.11
CA SER A 33 18.38 24.46 -3.78
C SER A 33 18.27 24.61 -5.31
N LEU A 34 17.96 25.82 -5.79
CA LEU A 34 17.95 26.12 -7.23
C LEU A 34 19.34 26.06 -7.86
N ILE A 35 20.39 26.42 -7.11
CA ILE A 35 21.77 26.30 -7.57
C ILE A 35 22.25 24.85 -7.47
N LEU A 36 21.85 24.16 -6.40
CA LEU A 36 22.11 22.72 -6.24
C LEU A 36 21.59 21.93 -7.45
N GLU A 37 20.32 22.13 -7.82
CA GLU A 37 19.70 21.45 -8.96
C GLU A 37 20.46 21.69 -10.27
N LYS A 38 20.81 22.94 -10.57
CA LYS A 38 21.61 23.28 -11.75
C LYS A 38 23.01 22.66 -11.72
N ASN A 39 23.66 22.66 -10.56
CA ASN A 39 25.00 22.12 -10.42
C ASN A 39 25.03 20.59 -10.53
N ILE A 40 24.01 19.90 -10.03
CA ILE A 40 23.85 18.45 -10.25
C ILE A 40 23.73 18.17 -11.75
N ARG A 41 22.89 18.91 -12.49
CA ARG A 41 22.79 18.77 -13.95
C ARG A 41 24.09 19.09 -14.67
N ASN A 42 24.75 20.18 -14.31
CA ASN A 42 26.02 20.58 -14.93
C ASN A 42 27.11 19.53 -14.68
N PHE A 43 27.18 18.99 -13.46
CA PHE A 43 28.12 17.92 -13.12
C PHE A 43 27.89 16.67 -13.97
N ILE A 44 26.64 16.21 -14.11
CA ILE A 44 26.27 15.07 -14.96
C ILE A 44 26.63 15.32 -16.43
N GLN A 45 26.51 16.57 -16.89
CA GLN A 45 26.79 16.96 -18.28
C GLN A 45 28.23 17.41 -18.53
N ASN A 46 29.16 17.24 -17.56
CA ASN A 46 30.53 17.75 -17.63
C ASN A 46 30.64 19.25 -17.96
N LYS A 47 29.68 20.05 -17.47
CA LYS A 47 29.65 21.52 -17.59
C LYS A 47 30.17 22.19 -16.33
N LYS A 48 30.61 23.44 -16.47
CA LYS A 48 31.11 24.27 -15.36
C LYS A 48 30.04 24.48 -14.28
N LEU A 49 30.43 24.32 -13.02
CA LEU A 49 29.56 24.56 -11.86
C LEU A 49 29.36 26.06 -11.61
N ILE A 50 28.25 26.40 -10.97
CA ILE A 50 27.82 27.76 -10.66
C ILE A 50 27.96 28.00 -9.16
N ASP A 51 28.61 29.10 -8.79
CA ASP A 51 28.73 29.49 -7.39
C ASP A 51 27.43 30.07 -6.84
N TYR A 52 27.00 29.61 -5.67
CA TYR A 52 25.88 30.22 -4.97
C TYR A 52 26.32 31.50 -4.25
N LYS A 53 25.73 32.62 -4.64
CA LYS A 53 25.87 33.91 -3.95
C LYS A 53 24.59 34.23 -3.17
N PRO A 54 24.56 34.04 -1.84
CA PRO A 54 23.38 34.35 -1.03
C PRO A 54 23.05 35.84 -1.07
N GLN A 55 21.76 36.16 -1.07
CA GLN A 55 21.29 37.54 -1.01
C GLN A 55 21.60 38.18 0.35
N LYS A 56 21.89 39.49 0.36
CA LYS A 56 22.26 40.22 1.60
C LYS A 56 21.12 40.33 2.61
N SER A 57 19.87 40.30 2.14
CA SER A 57 18.68 40.53 2.97
C SER A 57 17.48 39.74 2.45
N TYR A 58 16.52 39.47 3.32
CA TYR A 58 15.24 38.88 2.96
C TYR A 58 14.11 39.47 3.81
N LEU A 59 12.88 39.31 3.34
CA LEU A 59 11.70 39.61 4.13
C LEU A 59 11.45 38.44 5.09
N SER A 60 11.51 38.69 6.39
CA SER A 60 11.10 37.74 7.42
C SER A 60 9.64 37.99 7.80
N LEU A 61 8.83 36.94 7.84
CA LEU A 61 7.43 36.98 8.24
C LEU A 61 7.17 35.94 9.32
N ILE A 62 7.05 36.38 10.57
CA ILE A 62 6.91 35.51 11.75
C ILE A 62 5.47 35.61 12.26
N GLY A 63 4.76 34.49 12.31
CA GLY A 63 3.40 34.43 12.85
C GLY A 63 3.39 34.63 14.36
N LEU A 64 2.44 35.42 14.87
CA LEU A 64 2.22 35.68 16.29
C LEU A 64 0.90 35.06 16.74
N SER A 65 0.74 34.82 18.05
CA SER A 65 -0.45 34.17 18.64
C SER A 65 -1.75 34.99 18.54
N ASN A 66 -1.67 36.27 18.20
CA ASN A 66 -2.80 37.21 18.12
C ASN A 66 -3.28 37.49 16.69
N GLU A 67 -3.20 36.50 15.80
CA GLU A 67 -3.56 36.60 14.37
C GLU A 67 -2.84 37.73 13.60
N LYS A 68 -1.65 38.10 14.04
CA LYS A 68 -0.77 39.04 13.31
C LYS A 68 0.51 38.33 12.92
N ALA A 69 1.28 38.97 12.04
CA ALA A 69 2.66 38.59 11.80
C ALA A 69 3.58 39.79 11.96
N LEU A 70 4.79 39.54 12.44
CA LEU A 70 5.90 40.48 12.38
C LEU A 70 6.55 40.37 10.99
N ALA A 71 6.50 41.45 10.22
CA ALA A 71 7.26 41.64 9.01
C ALA A 71 8.53 42.42 9.31
N HIS A 72 9.67 41.92 8.85
CA HIS A 72 10.96 42.58 8.99
C HIS A 72 11.75 42.51 7.68
N LYS A 73 12.20 43.66 7.18
CA LYS A 73 13.12 43.76 6.05
C LYS A 73 13.94 45.04 6.17
N PHE A 74 15.27 44.93 6.18
CA PHE A 74 16.18 46.04 6.44
C PHE A 74 15.83 46.74 7.76
N ASN A 75 15.50 48.04 7.73
CA ASN A 75 15.14 48.82 8.93
C ASN A 75 13.62 48.93 9.11
N PHE A 76 12.82 48.23 8.29
CA PHE A 76 11.37 48.27 8.39
C PHE A 76 10.84 47.11 9.22
N PHE A 77 10.04 47.45 10.23
CA PHE A 77 9.35 46.52 11.11
C PHE A 77 7.86 46.85 11.13
N LEU A 78 7.01 45.84 10.93
CA LEU A 78 5.56 46.01 10.97
C LEU A 78 4.89 44.79 11.59
N ILE A 79 4.12 45.00 12.66
CA ILE A 79 3.25 43.97 13.23
C ILE A 79 1.82 44.24 12.79
N SER A 80 1.28 43.39 11.91
CA SER A 80 -0.08 43.60 11.39
C SER A 80 -0.76 42.32 10.94
N LYS A 81 -2.10 42.35 10.82
CA LYS A 81 -2.88 41.28 10.16
C LYS A 81 -2.56 41.22 8.66
N ILE A 82 -2.19 42.35 8.05
CA ILE A 82 -1.79 42.44 6.63
C ILE A 82 -0.51 41.64 6.39
N ALA A 83 0.48 41.74 7.30
CA ALA A 83 1.69 40.93 7.24
C ALA A 83 1.38 39.43 7.32
N LEU A 84 0.40 39.01 8.13
CA LEU A 84 -0.04 37.62 8.20
C LEU A 84 -0.70 37.16 6.90
N LYS A 85 -1.57 37.99 6.30
CA LYS A 85 -2.15 37.72 4.98
C LYS A 85 -1.06 37.55 3.92
N LEU A 86 -0.06 38.44 3.90
CA LEU A 86 1.07 38.35 2.98
C LEU A 86 1.88 37.06 3.20
N LYS A 87 2.13 36.66 4.45
CA LYS A 87 2.80 35.40 4.79
C LYS A 87 2.04 34.21 4.21
N ASN A 88 0.75 34.11 4.51
CA ASN A 88 -0.09 33.01 4.04
C ASN A 88 -0.14 32.97 2.50
N LEU A 89 -0.21 34.14 1.84
CA LEU A 89 -0.16 34.23 0.38
C LEU A 89 1.17 33.72 -0.20
N ILE A 90 2.31 34.11 0.39
CA ILE A 90 3.63 33.66 -0.06
C ILE A 90 3.79 32.16 0.15
N ASP A 91 3.41 31.65 1.32
CA ASP A 91 3.53 30.23 1.67
C ASP A 91 2.63 29.38 0.77
N LEU A 92 1.35 29.75 0.62
CA LEU A 92 0.43 29.06 -0.28
C LEU A 92 0.90 29.12 -1.74
N LYS A 93 1.41 30.28 -2.20
CA LYS A 93 1.98 30.40 -3.56
C LYS A 93 3.22 29.53 -3.73
N PHE A 94 4.05 29.39 -2.70
CA PHE A 94 5.21 28.52 -2.72
C PHE A 94 4.79 27.05 -2.79
N ILE A 95 3.88 26.60 -1.91
CA ILE A 95 3.34 25.23 -1.93
C ILE A 95 2.68 24.89 -3.27
N LYS A 96 1.91 25.82 -3.84
CA LYS A 96 1.29 25.65 -5.18
C LYS A 96 2.30 25.34 -6.29
N LYS A 97 3.53 25.87 -6.23
CA LYS A 97 4.56 25.55 -7.23
C LYS A 97 4.95 24.07 -7.26
N PHE A 98 4.81 23.38 -6.14
CA PHE A 98 5.11 21.96 -6.03
C PHE A 98 3.87 21.07 -6.22
N GLN A 99 2.67 21.66 -6.17
CA GLN A 99 1.42 20.98 -6.55
C GLN A 99 1.27 20.86 -8.08
N ILE A 100 1.75 21.85 -8.84
CA ILE A 100 1.64 21.90 -10.32
C ILE A 100 2.58 20.90 -11.02
N TYR A 101 3.65 20.43 -10.38
CA TYR A 101 4.57 19.47 -11.02
C TYR A 101 3.95 18.09 -11.29
N ASN A 102 2.74 17.81 -10.76
CA ASN A 102 1.94 16.63 -11.10
C ASN A 102 0.88 16.89 -12.20
N GLN A 103 0.79 18.13 -12.73
CA GLN A 103 -0.01 18.48 -13.91
C GLN A 103 0.81 18.42 -15.22
N ILE A 104 1.98 17.77 -15.24
CA ILE A 104 2.41 17.17 -16.50
C ILE A 104 1.28 16.23 -16.88
N SER A 105 0.63 16.52 -17.99
CA SER A 105 -0.39 15.69 -18.60
C SER A 105 0.16 14.27 -18.71
N TYR A 106 -0.12 13.44 -17.71
CA TYR A 106 -0.32 12.04 -17.96
C TYR A 106 -1.41 12.05 -19.01
N ASN A 107 -1.02 11.73 -20.25
CA ASN A 107 -1.94 11.31 -21.27
C ASN A 107 -2.98 10.42 -20.61
N GLN A 108 -4.22 10.54 -21.09
CA GLN A 108 -5.49 9.90 -20.72
C GLN A 108 -5.42 8.38 -20.57
N PHE A 109 -4.45 7.88 -19.83
CA PHE A 109 -4.27 6.55 -19.31
C PHE A 109 -4.85 6.61 -17.89
N ASP A 110 -5.76 5.70 -17.60
CA ASP A 110 -6.39 5.55 -16.31
C ASP A 110 -5.39 5.72 -15.16
N MET A 111 -5.84 6.35 -14.07
CA MET A 111 -5.08 6.50 -12.84
C MET A 111 -4.57 5.13 -12.39
N ASP A 112 -3.30 4.84 -12.65
CA ASP A 112 -2.73 3.53 -12.36
C ASP A 112 -2.39 3.46 -10.87
N CYS A 113 -3.39 3.07 -10.07
CA CYS A 113 -3.16 2.77 -8.67
C CYS A 113 -2.20 1.58 -8.67
N ARG A 114 -0.98 1.82 -8.21
CA ARG A 114 0.12 0.85 -8.27
C ARG A 114 -0.12 -0.29 -7.26
N GLY A 115 0.91 -1.05 -6.91
CA GLY A 115 0.75 -2.18 -5.99
C GLY A 115 -0.03 -3.33 -6.63
N CYS A 116 -0.96 -3.93 -5.91
CA CYS A 116 -1.77 -5.05 -6.39
C CYS A 116 -2.80 -4.66 -7.46
N ALA A 117 -3.01 -3.36 -7.63
CA ALA A 117 -3.94 -2.84 -8.63
C ALA A 117 -3.32 -2.77 -10.04
N ALA A 118 -2.07 -3.23 -10.20
CA ALA A 118 -1.42 -3.51 -11.49
C ALA A 118 -1.68 -4.94 -12.03
N LYS A 119 -2.56 -5.73 -11.39
CA LYS A 119 -2.92 -7.08 -11.88
C LYS A 119 -3.70 -6.99 -13.19
N VAL A 120 -3.50 -7.96 -14.08
CA VAL A 120 -4.36 -8.12 -15.26
C VAL A 120 -5.81 -8.44 -14.84
N ASN A 121 -6.75 -8.04 -15.69
CA ASN A 121 -8.18 -8.20 -15.45
C ASN A 121 -8.55 -9.68 -15.22
N LEU A 122 -9.42 -9.94 -14.25
CA LEU A 122 -9.89 -11.30 -13.96
C LEU A 122 -10.59 -11.95 -15.17
N SER A 123 -11.30 -11.16 -15.99
CA SER A 123 -11.91 -11.64 -17.24
C SER A 123 -10.87 -12.15 -18.24
N ALA A 124 -9.74 -11.44 -18.40
CA ALA A 124 -8.67 -11.84 -19.30
C ALA A 124 -8.06 -13.17 -18.88
N LEU A 125 -7.86 -13.38 -17.56
CA LEU A 125 -7.40 -14.68 -17.04
C LEU A 125 -8.41 -15.80 -17.33
N LYS A 126 -9.71 -15.50 -17.21
CA LYS A 126 -10.78 -16.47 -17.46
C LYS A 126 -10.91 -16.87 -18.93
N GLU A 127 -10.65 -15.93 -19.83
CA GLU A 127 -10.66 -16.17 -21.27
C GLU A 127 -9.41 -16.94 -21.72
N ALA A 128 -8.24 -16.66 -21.14
CA ALA A 128 -6.97 -17.21 -21.60
C ALA A 128 -6.63 -18.58 -20.99
N LEU A 129 -7.05 -18.85 -19.75
CA LEU A 129 -6.67 -20.06 -19.03
C LEU A 129 -7.80 -21.12 -19.05
N PRO A 130 -7.46 -22.41 -18.99
CA PRO A 130 -8.47 -23.46 -18.89
C PRO A 130 -9.17 -23.44 -17.52
N ASN A 131 -10.43 -23.89 -17.51
CA ASN A 131 -11.31 -23.80 -16.34
C ASN A 131 -10.82 -24.55 -15.11
N ASP A 132 -10.01 -25.59 -15.27
CA ASP A 132 -9.40 -26.38 -14.20
C ASP A 132 -8.28 -25.63 -13.47
N ILE A 133 -7.61 -24.67 -14.13
CA ILE A 133 -6.66 -23.75 -13.51
C ILE A 133 -7.40 -22.61 -12.79
N ILE A 134 -8.49 -22.12 -13.39
CA ILE A 134 -9.28 -21.00 -12.84
C ILE A 134 -10.15 -21.45 -11.66
N ASN A 135 -10.69 -22.66 -11.71
CA ASN A 135 -11.63 -23.19 -10.72
C ASN A 135 -11.14 -24.56 -10.21
N PRO A 136 -10.74 -24.68 -8.93
CA PRO A 136 -10.78 -23.67 -7.87
C PRO A 136 -9.51 -22.81 -7.82
N SER A 137 -9.61 -21.51 -8.12
CA SER A 137 -8.57 -20.53 -7.79
C SER A 137 -8.38 -20.52 -6.28
N LYS A 138 -7.20 -20.96 -5.84
CA LYS A 138 -6.75 -20.93 -4.46
C LYS A 138 -5.67 -19.85 -4.35
N ASP A 139 -5.52 -19.28 -3.17
CA ASP A 139 -4.48 -18.28 -2.90
C ASP A 139 -3.07 -18.94 -2.93
N ALA A 140 -2.96 -20.24 -2.61
CA ALA A 140 -1.77 -21.05 -2.85
C ALA A 140 -2.14 -22.49 -3.28
N HIS A 141 -1.29 -23.10 -4.09
CA HIS A 141 -1.54 -24.42 -4.69
C HIS A 141 -0.71 -25.52 -4.03
N ASP A 142 -1.29 -26.72 -3.96
CA ASP A 142 -0.63 -27.91 -3.40
C ASP A 142 0.52 -28.39 -4.29
N ILE A 143 1.68 -28.70 -3.70
CA ILE A 143 2.81 -29.34 -4.41
C ILE A 143 2.61 -30.86 -4.36
N ASP A 144 2.74 -31.51 -5.53
CA ASP A 144 2.54 -32.95 -5.69
C ASP A 144 3.67 -33.76 -5.02
N ARG A 145 3.51 -33.99 -3.71
CA ARG A 145 4.30 -34.84 -2.80
C ARG A 145 3.55 -34.97 -1.47
N GLY A 146 2.28 -35.40 -1.53
CA GLY A 146 1.48 -35.74 -0.35
C GLY A 146 0.75 -34.60 0.35
N SER A 147 0.48 -33.47 -0.34
CA SER A 147 -0.38 -32.36 0.14
C SER A 147 0.10 -31.61 1.40
N TYR A 148 1.38 -31.69 1.74
CA TYR A 148 1.94 -31.00 2.92
C TYR A 148 2.34 -29.56 2.63
N PHE A 149 2.73 -29.29 1.39
CA PHE A 149 3.31 -28.02 1.00
C PHE A 149 2.39 -27.31 0.01
N VAL A 150 2.35 -26.00 0.16
CA VAL A 150 1.70 -25.09 -0.77
C VAL A 150 2.72 -24.15 -1.37
N GLN A 151 2.44 -23.66 -2.57
CA GLN A 151 3.24 -22.65 -3.24
C GLN A 151 2.34 -21.50 -3.68
N SER A 152 2.84 -20.28 -3.50
CA SER A 152 2.29 -19.09 -4.16
C SER A 152 3.41 -18.26 -4.79
N VAL A 153 3.03 -17.42 -5.74
CA VAL A 153 3.85 -16.33 -6.27
C VAL A 153 2.98 -15.08 -6.36
N ASP A 154 3.47 -13.98 -5.77
CA ASP A 154 2.85 -12.67 -5.98
C ASP A 154 3.90 -11.58 -6.17
N MET A 155 3.53 -10.56 -6.94
CA MET A 155 4.37 -9.44 -7.34
C MET A 155 3.55 -8.15 -7.28
N ILE A 156 4.17 -7.07 -6.80
CA ILE A 156 3.52 -5.76 -6.73
C ILE A 156 4.39 -4.70 -7.36
N ASN A 157 3.74 -3.77 -8.07
CA ASN A 157 4.39 -2.55 -8.53
C ASN A 157 4.64 -1.63 -7.35
N SER A 158 5.70 -0.83 -7.41
CA SER A 158 6.05 0.06 -6.31
C SER A 158 4.94 1.06 -5.97
N LEU A 159 4.45 1.00 -4.74
CA LEU A 159 3.50 1.97 -4.17
C LEU A 159 4.20 3.18 -3.53
N ILE A 160 5.49 3.03 -3.19
CA ILE A 160 6.26 3.99 -2.41
C ILE A 160 7.70 4.05 -2.89
N ASN A 161 8.39 5.15 -2.64
CA ASN A 161 9.75 5.31 -3.16
C ASN A 161 10.84 4.69 -2.27
N ASP A 162 10.52 4.29 -1.04
CA ASP A 162 11.48 3.68 -0.11
C ASP A 162 11.63 2.17 -0.41
N PRO A 163 12.79 1.71 -0.93
CA PRO A 163 12.96 0.31 -1.33
C PRO A 163 13.00 -0.65 -0.15
N TYR A 164 13.43 -0.22 1.04
CA TYR A 164 13.44 -1.05 2.25
C TYR A 164 12.02 -1.33 2.70
N LEU A 165 11.18 -0.29 2.79
CA LEU A 165 9.77 -0.45 3.12
C LEU A 165 9.02 -1.22 2.02
N LEU A 166 9.36 -1.01 0.75
CA LEU A 166 8.78 -1.76 -0.35
C LEU A 166 9.10 -3.25 -0.24
N GLY A 167 10.34 -3.62 0.08
CA GLY A 167 10.74 -5.00 0.34
C GLY A 167 9.95 -5.65 1.48
N LYS A 168 9.66 -4.89 2.55
CA LYS A 168 8.80 -5.37 3.66
C LYS A 168 7.35 -5.59 3.20
N ILE A 169 6.80 -4.63 2.47
CA ILE A 169 5.41 -4.68 2.00
C ILE A 169 5.22 -5.83 1.03
N ALA A 170 6.10 -5.98 0.03
CA ALA A 170 6.05 -7.07 -0.94
C ALA A 170 6.22 -8.45 -0.27
N ALA A 171 7.11 -8.56 0.72
CA ALA A 171 7.26 -9.81 1.48
C ALA A 171 6.00 -10.14 2.30
N ASN A 172 5.42 -9.17 3.01
CA ASN A 172 4.15 -9.37 3.71
C ASN A 172 3.01 -9.73 2.76
N HIS A 173 3.00 -9.13 1.58
CA HIS A 173 2.01 -9.41 0.55
C HIS A 173 2.07 -10.88 0.12
N ALA A 174 3.25 -11.34 -0.31
CA ALA A 174 3.43 -12.72 -0.76
C ALA A 174 3.24 -13.76 0.36
N LEU A 175 3.52 -13.41 1.63
CA LEU A 175 3.23 -14.30 2.77
C LEU A 175 1.73 -14.44 3.06
N SER A 176 0.91 -13.48 2.62
CA SER A 176 -0.53 -13.44 2.88
C SER A 176 -1.23 -14.66 2.28
N ASP A 177 -0.90 -15.03 1.05
CA ASP A 177 -1.39 -16.24 0.37
C ASP A 177 -1.11 -17.52 1.16
N ILE A 178 0.07 -17.61 1.77
CA ILE A 178 0.46 -18.78 2.57
C ILE A 178 -0.40 -18.87 3.83
N TYR A 179 -0.70 -17.75 4.46
CA TYR A 179 -1.61 -17.71 5.61
C TYR A 179 -3.06 -18.00 5.22
N ALA A 180 -3.53 -17.47 4.10
CA ALA A 180 -4.85 -17.76 3.53
C ALA A 180 -5.00 -19.25 3.20
N ALA A 181 -3.94 -19.88 2.69
CA ALA A 181 -3.85 -21.32 2.48
C ALA A 181 -3.66 -22.15 3.77
N LEU A 182 -3.90 -21.55 4.94
CA LEU A 182 -3.82 -22.19 6.27
C LEU A 182 -2.48 -22.94 6.44
N SER A 183 -1.39 -22.24 6.14
CA SER A 183 -0.03 -22.79 6.15
C SER A 183 0.96 -21.87 6.87
N ASN A 184 2.06 -22.47 7.34
CA ASN A 184 3.24 -21.76 7.81
C ASN A 184 4.23 -21.53 6.67
N PRO A 185 4.75 -20.31 6.49
CA PRO A 185 5.86 -20.05 5.56
C PRO A 185 7.10 -20.90 5.86
N VAL A 186 7.81 -21.34 4.82
CA VAL A 186 9.03 -22.17 4.93
C VAL A 186 10.21 -21.51 4.23
N SER A 187 10.04 -21.16 2.96
CA SER A 187 11.09 -20.56 2.14
C SER A 187 10.51 -19.63 1.08
N ALA A 188 11.31 -18.66 0.66
CA ALA A 188 10.96 -17.74 -0.41
C ALA A 188 12.15 -17.50 -1.35
N SER A 189 11.84 -17.13 -2.59
CA SER A 189 12.78 -16.61 -3.57
C SER A 189 12.26 -15.28 -4.11
N ILE A 190 13.13 -14.27 -4.21
CA ILE A 190 12.74 -12.94 -4.68
C ILE A 190 12.67 -12.86 -6.21
N ILE A 191 11.69 -12.12 -6.72
CA ILE A 191 11.59 -11.70 -8.12
C ILE A 191 11.60 -10.17 -8.11
N LEU A 192 12.60 -9.56 -8.74
CA LEU A 192 12.81 -8.12 -8.66
C LEU A 192 13.06 -7.51 -10.05
N GLN A 193 12.13 -6.68 -10.51
CA GLN A 193 12.33 -5.82 -11.67
C GLN A 193 12.76 -4.43 -11.19
N LEU A 194 13.80 -3.87 -11.78
CA LEU A 194 14.29 -2.52 -11.49
C LEU A 194 14.25 -1.64 -12.75
N PRO A 195 14.00 -0.32 -12.60
CA PRO A 195 14.16 0.62 -13.70
C PRO A 195 15.61 0.67 -14.19
N LYS A 196 15.82 1.13 -15.42
CA LYS A 196 17.18 1.33 -15.97
C LYS A 196 17.88 2.45 -15.19
N CYS A 197 19.01 2.14 -14.54
CA CYS A 197 19.86 3.12 -13.86
C CYS A 197 21.31 2.64 -13.78
N SER A 198 22.17 3.40 -13.10
CA SER A 198 23.58 3.00 -12.90
C SER A 198 23.72 1.76 -12.01
N GLN A 199 24.75 0.95 -12.24
CA GLN A 199 25.05 -0.25 -11.45
C GLN A 199 25.12 0.02 -9.93
N LYS A 200 25.63 1.18 -9.52
CA LYS A 200 25.73 1.58 -8.11
C LYS A 200 24.35 1.76 -7.47
N LEU A 201 23.42 2.39 -8.19
CA LEU A 201 22.05 2.59 -7.72
C LEU A 201 21.31 1.25 -7.67
N HIS A 202 21.43 0.41 -8.70
CA HIS A 202 20.88 -0.94 -8.67
C HIS A 202 21.37 -1.74 -7.46
N SER A 203 22.66 -1.69 -7.17
CA SER A 203 23.24 -2.41 -6.02
C SER A 203 22.63 -1.95 -4.68
N GLU A 204 22.39 -0.65 -4.53
CA GLU A 204 21.77 -0.10 -3.32
C GLU A 204 20.28 -0.46 -3.23
N ASP A 205 19.52 -0.32 -4.32
CA ASP A 205 18.10 -0.66 -4.35
C ASP A 205 17.88 -2.16 -4.06
N ILE A 206 18.66 -3.04 -4.68
CA ILE A 206 18.65 -4.49 -4.42
C ILE A 206 18.91 -4.75 -2.94
N LYS A 207 19.93 -4.10 -2.36
CA LYS A 207 20.29 -4.29 -0.96
C LYS A 207 19.17 -3.83 -0.02
N GLN A 208 18.56 -2.67 -0.27
CA GLN A 208 17.48 -2.15 0.56
C GLN A 208 16.24 -3.04 0.49
N VAL A 209 15.80 -3.42 -0.72
CA VAL A 209 14.68 -4.37 -0.92
C VAL A 209 14.96 -5.69 -0.21
N TYR A 210 16.16 -6.25 -0.39
CA TYR A 210 16.58 -7.49 0.25
C TYR A 210 16.54 -7.39 1.77
N LEU A 211 17.07 -6.32 2.37
CA LEU A 211 17.09 -6.13 3.82
C LEU A 211 15.69 -6.00 4.40
N GLY A 212 14.80 -5.28 3.72
CA GLY A 212 13.39 -5.16 4.10
C GLY A 212 12.68 -6.50 4.05
N ALA A 213 12.81 -7.22 2.94
CA ALA A 213 12.20 -8.53 2.75
C ALA A 213 12.73 -9.55 3.76
N LYS A 214 14.05 -9.63 3.93
CA LYS A 214 14.72 -10.53 4.88
C LYS A 214 14.23 -10.30 6.31
N PHE A 215 14.03 -9.05 6.71
CA PHE A 215 13.49 -8.72 8.03
C PHE A 215 12.12 -9.38 8.27
N VAL A 216 11.20 -9.25 7.31
CA VAL A 216 9.84 -9.82 7.40
C VAL A 216 9.88 -11.35 7.32
N LEU A 217 10.63 -11.91 6.37
CA LEU A 217 10.71 -13.35 6.14
C LEU A 217 11.33 -14.08 7.34
N ASN A 218 12.43 -13.57 7.91
CA ASN A 218 13.07 -14.17 9.08
C ASN A 218 12.14 -14.20 10.30
N LYS A 219 11.37 -13.12 10.53
CA LYS A 219 10.40 -13.05 11.63
C LYS A 219 9.28 -14.11 11.52
N ASN A 220 9.06 -14.60 10.31
CA ASN A 220 8.08 -15.63 9.97
C ASN A 220 8.71 -17.01 9.76
N ASN A 221 9.96 -17.21 10.18
CA ASN A 221 10.72 -18.45 9.99
C ASN A 221 10.78 -18.89 8.52
N CYS A 222 10.69 -17.94 7.59
CA CYS A 222 10.77 -18.15 6.16
C CYS A 222 12.17 -17.80 5.67
N LYS A 223 12.90 -18.76 5.09
CA LYS A 223 14.26 -18.51 4.58
C LYS A 223 14.20 -17.92 3.17
N LEU A 224 14.86 -16.79 2.95
CA LEU A 224 15.10 -16.25 1.60
C LEU A 224 16.30 -16.97 0.97
N LEU A 225 16.05 -17.85 -0.01
CA LEU A 225 17.04 -18.78 -0.56
C LEU A 225 17.73 -18.30 -1.84
N GLY A 226 17.30 -17.17 -2.41
CA GLY A 226 17.84 -16.64 -3.66
C GLY A 226 16.77 -15.84 -4.40
N GLY A 227 16.97 -15.66 -5.71
CA GLY A 227 16.01 -14.98 -6.57
C GLY A 227 16.57 -14.58 -7.93
N HIS A 228 15.76 -13.85 -8.69
CA HIS A 228 16.12 -13.32 -9.99
C HIS A 228 15.81 -11.83 -10.10
N THR A 229 16.68 -11.13 -10.83
CA THR A 229 16.54 -9.72 -11.15
C THR A 229 16.38 -9.52 -12.65
N MET A 230 15.56 -8.54 -13.05
CA MET A 230 15.47 -8.09 -14.44
C MET A 230 15.42 -6.56 -14.52
N LEU A 231 15.75 -6.00 -15.69
CA LEU A 231 15.54 -4.59 -15.98
C LEU A 231 14.19 -4.41 -16.67
N GLY A 232 13.37 -3.50 -16.15
CA GLY A 232 12.09 -3.11 -16.73
C GLY A 232 12.18 -1.83 -17.55
N GLU A 233 11.15 -1.57 -18.34
CA GLU A 233 10.94 -0.27 -18.99
C GLU A 233 10.19 0.71 -18.10
N ASP A 234 9.48 0.20 -17.09
CA ASP A 234 8.79 1.03 -16.11
C ASP A 234 9.78 1.81 -15.23
N ASP A 235 9.44 3.06 -14.93
CA ASP A 235 10.19 3.92 -14.02
C ASP A 235 10.16 3.41 -12.56
N ASN A 236 9.26 2.48 -12.24
CA ASN A 236 9.05 1.98 -10.89
C ASN A 236 9.44 0.51 -10.79
N PRO A 237 10.06 0.09 -9.67
CA PRO A 237 10.40 -1.31 -9.48
C PRO A 237 9.16 -2.18 -9.26
N VAL A 238 9.25 -3.45 -9.64
CA VAL A 238 8.29 -4.52 -9.31
C VAL A 238 8.98 -5.49 -8.38
N VAL A 239 8.39 -5.74 -7.22
CA VAL A 239 8.95 -6.63 -6.20
C VAL A 239 7.96 -7.73 -5.91
N GLY A 240 8.44 -8.97 -5.91
CA GLY A 240 7.62 -10.11 -5.55
C GLY A 240 8.42 -11.29 -5.03
N PHE A 241 7.69 -12.31 -4.61
CA PHE A 241 8.27 -13.52 -4.04
C PHE A 241 7.49 -14.74 -4.49
N SER A 242 8.23 -15.78 -4.85
CA SER A 242 7.71 -17.16 -4.85
C SER A 242 7.91 -17.72 -3.45
N VAL A 243 6.86 -18.20 -2.81
CA VAL A 243 6.86 -18.64 -1.41
C VAL A 243 6.33 -20.07 -1.30
N ILE A 244 7.03 -20.88 -0.52
CA ILE A 244 6.60 -22.23 -0.15
C ILE A 244 6.14 -22.19 1.30
N GLY A 245 4.97 -22.76 1.56
CA GLY A 245 4.38 -22.95 2.88
C GLY A 245 4.13 -24.41 3.21
N LYS A 246 3.95 -24.72 4.50
CA LYS A 246 3.58 -26.04 5.02
C LYS A 246 2.25 -25.97 5.77
N LYS A 247 1.28 -26.78 5.37
CA LYS A 247 -0.07 -26.80 5.94
C LYS A 247 -0.09 -27.15 7.42
N PHE A 248 -0.98 -26.50 8.18
CA PHE A 248 -1.25 -26.87 9.58
C PHE A 248 -2.00 -28.18 9.71
N ASN A 249 -2.95 -28.43 8.80
CA ASN A 249 -3.83 -29.59 8.84
C ASN A 249 -4.09 -30.11 7.42
N LYS A 250 -4.28 -31.42 7.29
CA LYS A 250 -4.53 -32.09 6.00
C LYS A 250 -6.01 -32.13 5.63
N GLU A 251 -6.87 -32.24 6.64
CA GLU A 251 -8.29 -32.48 6.41
C GLU A 251 -9.03 -31.18 6.16
N LYS A 252 -9.64 -31.08 4.96
CA LYS A 252 -10.66 -30.07 4.69
C LYS A 252 -11.89 -30.40 5.52
N LYS A 253 -12.29 -29.45 6.37
CA LYS A 253 -13.51 -29.55 7.15
C LYS A 253 -14.69 -29.00 6.34
N MET A 254 -15.85 -29.61 6.52
CA MET A 254 -17.08 -29.17 5.88
C MET A 254 -17.53 -27.82 6.46
N ILE A 255 -17.93 -26.91 5.57
CA ILE A 255 -18.52 -25.61 5.93
C ILE A 255 -20.03 -25.78 5.93
N ASN A 256 -20.66 -25.39 7.04
CA ASN A 256 -22.08 -25.54 7.26
C ASN A 256 -22.81 -24.19 7.23
N ASP A 257 -24.13 -24.26 7.10
CA ASP A 257 -24.98 -23.09 7.27
C ASP A 257 -24.76 -22.43 8.66
N GLN A 258 -24.85 -21.11 8.71
CA GLN A 258 -24.62 -20.28 9.91
C GLN A 258 -23.18 -20.26 10.44
N ASP A 259 -22.21 -20.89 9.78
CA ASP A 259 -20.79 -20.69 10.09
C ASP A 259 -20.40 -19.23 9.86
N LYS A 260 -19.51 -18.71 10.71
CA LYS A 260 -19.26 -17.28 10.85
C LYS A 260 -18.09 -16.83 10.00
N ILE A 261 -18.21 -15.63 9.44
CA ILE A 261 -17.18 -15.02 8.60
C ILE A 261 -16.58 -13.84 9.34
N PHE A 262 -15.26 -13.89 9.47
CA PHE A 262 -14.44 -12.86 10.09
C PHE A 262 -13.60 -12.18 9.02
N LEU A 263 -13.32 -10.89 9.22
CA LEU A 263 -12.33 -10.13 8.47
C LEU A 263 -11.34 -9.53 9.46
N THR A 264 -10.05 -9.54 9.13
CA THR A 264 -9.04 -8.77 9.87
C THR A 264 -8.75 -7.44 9.18
N GLY A 265 -8.38 -6.43 9.95
CA GLY A 265 -7.92 -5.15 9.40
C GLY A 265 -9.04 -4.28 8.81
N LYS A 266 -8.62 -3.27 8.04
CA LYS A 266 -9.50 -2.30 7.37
C LYS A 266 -9.32 -2.41 5.86
N ILE A 267 -10.30 -1.96 5.10
CA ILE A 267 -10.23 -1.87 3.64
C ILE A 267 -10.22 -0.42 3.14
N GLY A 268 -9.89 -0.22 1.87
CA GLY A 268 -9.83 1.09 1.21
C GLY A 268 -8.42 1.55 0.86
N VAL A 269 -7.41 0.66 0.86
CA VAL A 269 -6.02 1.02 0.56
C VAL A 269 -5.90 1.64 -0.83
N GLY A 270 -6.51 1.05 -1.85
CA GLY A 270 -6.46 1.54 -3.23
C GLY A 270 -7.01 2.97 -3.33
N LEU A 271 -8.17 3.23 -2.72
CA LEU A 271 -8.79 4.55 -2.65
C LEU A 271 -7.91 5.59 -1.94
N ILE A 272 -7.22 5.24 -0.86
CA ILE A 272 -6.31 6.18 -0.18
C ILE A 272 -5.14 6.56 -1.09
N PHE A 273 -4.48 5.59 -1.72
CA PHE A 273 -3.40 5.88 -2.66
C PHE A 273 -3.90 6.69 -3.87
N ALA A 274 -5.05 6.33 -4.44
CA ALA A 274 -5.71 7.05 -5.53
C ALA A 274 -6.01 8.51 -5.14
N GLY A 275 -6.56 8.72 -3.95
CA GLY A 275 -6.89 10.03 -3.42
C GLY A 275 -5.67 10.93 -3.22
N ILE A 276 -4.57 10.36 -2.72
CA ILE A 276 -3.30 11.08 -2.54
C ILE A 276 -2.69 11.41 -3.91
N GLN A 277 -2.66 10.46 -4.84
CA GLN A 277 -2.11 10.67 -6.17
C GLN A 277 -2.92 11.70 -6.98
N SER A 278 -4.22 11.79 -6.71
CA SER A 278 -5.13 12.79 -7.30
C SER A 278 -5.09 14.15 -6.58
N ASN A 279 -4.26 14.32 -5.55
CA ASN A 279 -4.21 15.50 -4.68
C ASN A 279 -5.54 15.84 -3.97
N ILE A 280 -6.44 14.87 -3.82
CA ILE A 280 -7.67 15.01 -3.02
C ILE A 280 -7.36 14.80 -1.54
N LEU A 281 -6.56 13.79 -1.23
CA LEU A 281 -6.14 13.49 0.14
C LEU A 281 -4.72 13.97 0.44
N ASN A 282 -4.48 14.32 1.70
CA ASN A 282 -3.14 14.59 2.22
C ASN A 282 -2.38 13.28 2.47
N SER A 283 -1.05 13.27 2.32
CA SER A 283 -0.22 12.11 2.64
C SER A 283 -0.26 11.70 4.11
N SER A 284 -0.74 12.54 5.04
CA SER A 284 -0.94 12.19 6.46
C SER A 284 -1.89 11.00 6.66
N TYR A 285 -2.80 10.73 5.71
CA TYR A 285 -3.62 9.52 5.77
C TYR A 285 -2.80 8.22 5.68
N LEU A 286 -1.56 8.28 5.15
CA LEU A 286 -0.65 7.15 5.12
C LEU A 286 -0.12 6.75 6.51
N ASP A 287 -0.21 7.64 7.52
CA ASP A 287 0.22 7.33 8.89
C ASP A 287 -0.62 6.18 9.49
N GLU A 288 -1.85 6.02 9.03
CA GLU A 288 -2.71 4.88 9.39
C GLU A 288 -2.50 3.67 8.48
N VAL A 289 -2.36 3.88 7.17
CA VAL A 289 -2.28 2.79 6.17
C VAL A 289 -0.94 2.07 6.24
N MET A 290 0.18 2.81 6.23
CA MET A 290 1.52 2.26 6.10
C MET A 290 1.89 1.27 7.22
N PRO A 291 1.59 1.52 8.51
CA PRO A 291 1.84 0.54 9.55
C PRO A 291 1.10 -0.79 9.34
N ASN A 292 -0.07 -0.79 8.70
CA ASN A 292 -0.80 -2.02 8.39
C ASN A 292 -0.09 -2.81 7.28
N LEU A 293 0.30 -2.14 6.19
CA LEU A 293 1.06 -2.77 5.09
C LEU A 293 2.40 -3.35 5.57
N ILE A 294 3.08 -2.64 6.47
CA ILE A 294 4.40 -3.02 7.00
C ILE A 294 4.29 -4.16 8.04
N LYS A 295 3.19 -4.25 8.78
CA LYS A 295 2.96 -5.34 9.76
C LYS A 295 2.45 -6.61 9.09
N GLY A 296 1.62 -6.48 8.05
CA GLY A 296 1.02 -7.59 7.32
C GLY A 296 0.19 -8.53 8.20
N ASN A 297 0.01 -9.76 7.71
CA ASN A 297 -0.87 -10.77 8.32
C ASN A 297 -0.12 -11.78 9.21
N GLU A 298 1.14 -11.52 9.60
CA GLU A 298 1.96 -12.43 10.41
C GLU A 298 1.22 -12.94 11.66
N LYS A 299 0.65 -12.02 12.45
CA LYS A 299 0.11 -12.40 13.76
C LYS A 299 -1.12 -13.29 13.63
N ILE A 300 -2.00 -12.97 12.67
CA ILE A 300 -3.20 -13.78 12.43
C ILE A 300 -2.81 -15.15 11.85
N GLY A 301 -1.84 -15.18 10.91
CA GLY A 301 -1.31 -16.41 10.34
C GLY A 301 -0.77 -17.37 11.40
N LYS A 302 0.02 -16.87 12.36
CA LYS A 302 0.53 -17.67 13.50
C LYS A 302 -0.59 -18.20 14.41
N LEU A 303 -1.75 -17.55 14.46
CA LEU A 303 -2.89 -17.95 15.28
C LEU A 303 -3.81 -18.96 14.59
N PHE A 304 -3.72 -19.14 13.27
CA PHE A 304 -4.62 -20.05 12.54
C PHE A 304 -4.49 -21.51 12.95
N ALA A 305 -3.31 -21.97 13.40
CA ALA A 305 -3.17 -23.30 13.99
C ALA A 305 -4.05 -23.49 15.25
N LYS A 306 -4.28 -22.41 16.01
CA LYS A 306 -5.10 -22.40 17.23
C LYS A 306 -6.58 -22.16 16.95
N ILE A 307 -6.89 -21.19 16.07
CA ILE A 307 -8.25 -20.82 15.69
C ILE A 307 -8.91 -21.96 14.89
N LYS A 308 -8.12 -22.63 14.04
CA LYS A 308 -8.55 -23.68 13.10
C LYS A 308 -9.70 -23.23 12.19
N PRO A 309 -9.49 -22.20 11.34
CA PRO A 309 -10.48 -21.81 10.33
C PRO A 309 -10.87 -22.99 9.44
N LEU A 310 -12.09 -22.96 8.92
CA LEU A 310 -12.58 -23.93 7.95
C LEU A 310 -12.04 -23.64 6.53
N ASP A 311 -12.00 -22.36 6.16
CA ASP A 311 -11.35 -21.84 4.94
C ASP A 311 -11.01 -20.35 5.14
N ALA A 312 -10.09 -19.81 4.35
CA ALA A 312 -9.65 -18.42 4.42
C ALA A 312 -9.14 -17.90 3.06
N THR A 313 -9.36 -16.64 2.77
CA THR A 313 -8.79 -15.92 1.62
C THR A 313 -8.28 -14.58 2.12
N ASP A 314 -7.15 -14.13 1.58
CA ASP A 314 -6.73 -12.76 1.84
C ASP A 314 -7.43 -11.78 0.91
N ILE A 315 -7.49 -10.52 1.29
CA ILE A 315 -8.14 -9.48 0.50
C ILE A 315 -7.06 -8.68 -0.22
N THR A 316 -6.96 -8.84 -1.54
CA THR A 316 -5.92 -8.21 -2.35
C THR A 316 -6.50 -7.46 -3.56
N GLY A 317 -5.89 -7.59 -4.75
CA GLY A 317 -6.17 -6.78 -5.93
C GLY A 317 -7.61 -6.88 -6.46
N TYR A 318 -8.33 -7.97 -6.18
CA TYR A 318 -9.72 -8.10 -6.64
C TYR A 318 -10.76 -7.49 -5.70
N GLY A 319 -10.34 -6.97 -4.54
CA GLY A 319 -11.23 -6.36 -3.56
C GLY A 319 -12.08 -7.36 -2.79
N LEU A 320 -12.65 -6.91 -1.66
CA LEU A 320 -13.35 -7.77 -0.70
C LEU A 320 -14.45 -8.62 -1.37
N CYS A 321 -15.23 -8.00 -2.25
CA CYS A 321 -16.38 -8.63 -2.90
C CYS A 321 -15.98 -9.87 -3.72
N ASN A 322 -14.95 -9.75 -4.55
CA ASN A 322 -14.51 -10.83 -5.43
C ASN A 322 -13.78 -11.94 -4.69
N HIS A 323 -13.03 -11.60 -3.64
CA HIS A 323 -12.41 -12.61 -2.77
C HIS A 323 -13.47 -13.42 -2.02
N LEU A 324 -14.54 -12.80 -1.51
CA LEU A 324 -15.66 -13.53 -0.92
C LEU A 324 -16.41 -14.39 -1.95
N LEU A 325 -16.58 -13.91 -3.19
CA LEU A 325 -17.13 -14.72 -4.29
C LEU A 325 -16.27 -15.95 -4.58
N ASN A 326 -14.94 -15.80 -4.63
CA ASN A 326 -14.02 -16.92 -4.83
C ASN A 326 -14.09 -17.90 -3.66
N LEU A 327 -14.14 -17.41 -2.42
CA LEU A 327 -14.29 -18.22 -1.22
C LEU A 327 -15.60 -19.02 -1.24
N LYS A 328 -16.71 -18.43 -1.68
CA LYS A 328 -17.97 -19.15 -1.92
C LYS A 328 -17.81 -20.21 -3.01
N ASN A 329 -17.37 -19.82 -4.21
CA ASN A 329 -17.38 -20.66 -5.40
C ASN A 329 -16.46 -21.88 -5.30
N ARG A 330 -15.34 -21.80 -4.57
CA ARG A 330 -14.44 -22.94 -4.36
C ARG A 330 -14.95 -23.95 -3.34
N ASN A 331 -16.02 -23.62 -2.60
CA ASN A 331 -16.63 -24.48 -1.58
C ASN A 331 -18.03 -24.91 -2.01
N LYS A 332 -18.16 -26.16 -2.46
CA LYS A 332 -19.42 -26.73 -2.98
C LYS A 332 -20.58 -26.76 -1.97
N THR A 333 -20.31 -26.60 -0.68
CA THR A 333 -21.34 -26.63 0.38
C THR A 333 -21.91 -25.25 0.71
N ILE A 334 -21.37 -24.19 0.10
CA ILE A 334 -21.81 -22.80 0.31
C ILE A 334 -22.67 -22.36 -0.88
N ASN A 335 -23.98 -22.27 -0.66
CA ASN A 335 -24.92 -21.71 -1.63
C ASN A 335 -24.95 -20.18 -1.58
N GLY A 336 -24.79 -19.58 -0.40
CA GLY A 336 -24.85 -18.14 -0.21
C GLY A 336 -24.09 -17.65 1.02
N ILE A 337 -23.88 -16.33 1.06
CA ILE A 337 -23.18 -15.64 2.16
C ILE A 337 -23.91 -14.34 2.44
N THR A 338 -24.20 -14.06 3.72
CA THR A 338 -24.73 -12.77 4.15
C THR A 338 -23.64 -11.98 4.88
N ILE A 339 -23.39 -10.75 4.43
CA ILE A 339 -22.39 -9.80 4.95
C ILE A 339 -23.09 -8.57 5.52
N PHE A 340 -22.73 -8.20 6.75
CA PHE A 340 -23.15 -6.97 7.41
C PHE A 340 -22.23 -5.81 7.00
N LYS A 341 -22.68 -4.97 6.08
CA LYS A 341 -21.83 -3.91 5.51
C LYS A 341 -21.33 -2.92 6.57
N ASP A 342 -22.18 -2.60 7.55
CA ASP A 342 -21.89 -1.63 8.62
C ASP A 342 -20.84 -2.11 9.62
N LYS A 343 -20.52 -3.41 9.61
CA LYS A 343 -19.45 -3.97 10.46
C LYS A 343 -18.07 -3.88 9.80
N ILE A 344 -17.98 -3.61 8.51
CA ILE A 344 -16.70 -3.57 7.80
C ILE A 344 -16.00 -2.25 8.10
N SER A 345 -14.81 -2.32 8.69
CA SER A 345 -14.03 -1.12 8.98
C SER A 345 -13.27 -0.64 7.73
N ILE A 346 -13.34 0.65 7.47
CA ILE A 346 -12.63 1.33 6.38
C ILE A 346 -11.56 2.29 6.92
N PHE A 347 -10.54 2.58 6.12
CA PHE A 347 -9.53 3.58 6.46
C PHE A 347 -10.11 5.00 6.50
N ASN A 348 -9.53 5.86 7.33
CA ASN A 348 -9.87 7.29 7.31
C ASN A 348 -9.49 7.89 5.94
N GLY A 349 -10.35 8.75 5.39
CA GLY A 349 -10.18 9.35 4.05
C GLY A 349 -10.90 8.60 2.93
N VAL A 350 -11.30 7.32 3.13
CA VAL A 350 -12.03 6.55 2.11
C VAL A 350 -13.34 7.21 1.72
N GLN A 351 -14.13 7.67 2.70
CA GLN A 351 -15.39 8.36 2.45
C GLN A 351 -15.18 9.66 1.67
N GLU A 352 -14.10 10.39 1.97
CA GLU A 352 -13.75 11.63 1.28
C GLU A 352 -13.38 11.36 -0.19
N CYS A 353 -12.61 10.32 -0.48
CA CYS A 353 -12.34 9.87 -1.86
C CYS A 353 -13.63 9.56 -2.62
N ILE A 354 -14.50 8.76 -2.02
CA ILE A 354 -15.76 8.34 -2.65
C ILE A 354 -16.68 9.53 -2.92
N ASN A 355 -16.79 10.46 -1.97
CA ASN A 355 -17.58 11.69 -2.14
C ASN A 355 -17.03 12.59 -3.25
N ASN A 356 -15.71 12.54 -3.51
CA ASN A 356 -15.05 13.26 -4.60
C ASN A 356 -14.94 12.43 -5.90
N ASN A 357 -15.71 11.33 -6.03
CA ASN A 357 -15.73 10.44 -7.19
C ASN A 357 -14.36 9.84 -7.56
N ILE A 358 -13.46 9.69 -6.58
CA ILE A 358 -12.18 9.00 -6.79
C ILE A 358 -12.43 7.50 -6.86
N LYS A 359 -11.83 6.86 -7.87
CA LYS A 359 -11.83 5.41 -8.10
C LYS A 359 -10.39 4.93 -8.27
N SER A 360 -10.13 3.72 -7.79
CA SER A 360 -8.87 3.00 -7.99
C SER A 360 -8.81 2.32 -9.37
N SER A 361 -7.62 2.02 -9.90
CA SER A 361 -7.42 1.43 -11.24
C SER A 361 -8.19 0.13 -11.54
N LEU A 362 -8.34 -0.77 -10.55
CA LEU A 362 -9.08 -2.04 -10.73
C LEU A 362 -10.57 -1.98 -10.32
N TYR A 363 -11.06 -0.82 -9.91
CA TYR A 363 -12.42 -0.70 -9.39
C TYR A 363 -13.46 -1.14 -10.43
N GLU A 364 -13.38 -0.61 -11.66
CA GLU A 364 -14.39 -0.87 -12.69
C GLU A 364 -14.43 -2.34 -13.08
N GLN A 365 -13.28 -2.99 -13.19
CA GLN A 365 -13.15 -4.39 -13.54
C GLN A 365 -13.67 -5.27 -12.41
N ASN A 366 -13.30 -4.95 -11.16
CA ASN A 366 -13.78 -5.65 -9.97
C ASN A 366 -15.30 -5.54 -9.83
N PHE A 367 -15.85 -4.34 -10.05
CA PHE A 367 -17.29 -4.08 -10.01
C PHE A 367 -18.03 -4.81 -11.13
N ASN A 368 -17.56 -4.70 -12.37
CA ASN A 368 -18.20 -5.32 -13.53
C ASN A 368 -18.28 -6.84 -13.44
N TYR A 369 -17.29 -7.48 -12.82
CA TYR A 369 -17.31 -8.91 -12.56
C TYR A 369 -18.36 -9.30 -11.51
N ALA A 370 -18.45 -8.59 -10.40
CA ALA A 370 -19.30 -8.98 -9.28
C ALA A 370 -20.74 -8.44 -9.32
N LYS A 371 -21.02 -7.38 -10.07
CA LYS A 371 -22.32 -6.66 -10.05
C LYS A 371 -23.56 -7.54 -10.24
N ASN A 372 -23.46 -8.63 -11.00
CA ASN A 372 -24.58 -9.57 -11.25
C ASN A 372 -24.56 -10.79 -10.32
N LEU A 373 -23.47 -10.99 -9.57
CA LEU A 373 -23.24 -12.13 -8.69
C LEU A 373 -23.52 -11.80 -7.22
N VAL A 374 -23.62 -10.51 -6.90
CA VAL A 374 -23.76 -9.98 -5.55
C VAL A 374 -24.96 -9.04 -5.47
N GLU A 375 -25.67 -9.11 -4.34
CA GLU A 375 -26.84 -8.29 -4.08
C GLU A 375 -26.59 -7.34 -2.92
N PHE A 376 -26.92 -6.06 -3.11
CA PHE A 376 -26.92 -5.06 -2.05
C PHE A 376 -28.37 -4.76 -1.67
N LYS A 377 -28.71 -4.86 -0.39
CA LYS A 377 -30.06 -4.52 0.09
C LYS A 377 -30.42 -3.05 -0.22
N LYS A 378 -29.42 -2.16 -0.19
CA LYS A 378 -29.53 -0.76 -0.58
C LYS A 378 -28.26 -0.35 -1.32
N THR A 379 -28.43 0.19 -2.52
CA THR A 379 -27.33 0.74 -3.32
C THR A 379 -26.91 2.08 -2.75
N GLU A 380 -25.69 2.15 -2.23
CA GLU A 380 -25.08 3.35 -1.66
C GLU A 380 -23.72 3.57 -2.29
N ILE A 381 -23.31 4.83 -2.46
CA ILE A 381 -22.02 5.17 -3.09
C ILE A 381 -20.85 4.58 -2.27
N ILE A 382 -21.00 4.46 -0.94
CA ILE A 382 -19.98 3.85 -0.08
C ILE A 382 -19.71 2.38 -0.41
N ASN A 383 -20.66 1.66 -1.03
CA ASN A 383 -20.47 0.26 -1.44
C ASN A 383 -19.34 0.09 -2.46
N GLN A 384 -18.89 1.17 -3.11
CA GLN A 384 -17.76 1.15 -4.03
C GLN A 384 -16.48 0.62 -3.37
N VAL A 385 -16.29 0.85 -2.07
CA VAL A 385 -15.12 0.38 -1.32
C VAL A 385 -14.96 -1.15 -1.35
N PHE A 386 -16.05 -1.91 -1.51
CA PHE A 386 -15.99 -3.38 -1.51
C PHE A 386 -15.34 -3.95 -2.78
N PHE A 387 -15.18 -3.13 -3.81
CA PHE A 387 -14.52 -3.47 -5.08
C PHE A 387 -13.13 -2.83 -5.19
N ASP A 388 -12.73 -2.02 -4.22
CA ASP A 388 -11.41 -1.38 -4.17
C ASP A 388 -10.31 -2.45 -4.03
N PRO A 389 -9.28 -2.46 -4.89
CA PRO A 389 -8.11 -3.31 -4.75
C PRO A 389 -7.37 -2.98 -3.45
N GLN A 390 -7.00 -4.02 -2.72
CA GLN A 390 -6.22 -3.88 -1.49
C GLN A 390 -4.78 -4.32 -1.76
N THR A 391 -3.80 -3.55 -1.29
CA THR A 391 -2.43 -4.06 -1.14
C THR A 391 -2.22 -4.45 0.31
N VAL A 392 -1.73 -5.67 0.56
CA VAL A 392 -1.60 -6.26 1.92
C VAL A 392 -2.87 -6.05 2.75
N GLY A 393 -4.03 -6.38 2.18
CA GLY A 393 -5.27 -6.36 2.93
C GLY A 393 -5.29 -7.46 4.01
N GLY A 394 -6.34 -7.46 4.81
CA GLY A 394 -6.50 -8.50 5.83
C GLY A 394 -6.92 -9.84 5.26
N ILE A 395 -7.22 -10.78 6.16
CA ILE A 395 -7.71 -12.12 5.81
C ILE A 395 -9.18 -12.22 6.17
N ALA A 396 -9.99 -12.65 5.22
CA ALA A 396 -11.35 -13.12 5.45
C ALA A 396 -11.33 -14.62 5.69
N PHE A 397 -11.94 -15.10 6.78
CA PHE A 397 -11.92 -16.52 7.12
C PHE A 397 -13.21 -16.99 7.77
N ILE A 398 -13.52 -18.27 7.55
CA ILE A 398 -14.74 -18.92 8.02
C ILE A 398 -14.41 -19.76 9.24
N VAL A 399 -15.20 -19.64 10.30
CA VAL A 399 -15.11 -20.47 11.51
C VAL A 399 -16.43 -21.12 11.80
N SER A 400 -16.39 -22.30 12.42
CA SER A 400 -17.61 -22.96 12.86
C SER A 400 -18.39 -22.06 13.81
N LYS A 401 -19.73 -22.01 13.68
CA LYS A 401 -20.61 -21.26 14.59
C LYS A 401 -20.29 -21.52 16.07
N LYS A 402 -20.01 -22.78 16.42
CA LYS A 402 -19.67 -23.20 17.81
C LYS A 402 -18.34 -22.61 18.31
N LEU A 403 -17.43 -22.26 17.42
CA LEU A 403 -16.10 -21.73 17.74
C LEU A 403 -16.00 -20.20 17.60
N SER A 404 -17.08 -19.52 17.19
CA SER A 404 -17.05 -18.07 16.93
C SER A 404 -16.66 -17.24 18.16
N GLU A 405 -17.25 -17.56 19.32
CA GLU A 405 -16.97 -16.83 20.56
C GLU A 405 -15.53 -17.05 21.05
N ASN A 406 -15.07 -18.30 21.04
CA ASN A 406 -13.68 -18.62 21.36
C ASN A 406 -12.69 -17.95 20.39
N THR A 407 -13.03 -17.87 19.10
CA THR A 407 -12.23 -17.16 18.09
C THR A 407 -12.10 -15.68 18.44
N SER A 408 -13.22 -15.03 18.75
CA SER A 408 -13.24 -13.62 19.17
C SER A 408 -12.37 -13.38 20.42
N ASN A 409 -12.45 -14.29 21.41
CA ASN A 409 -11.62 -14.22 22.61
C ASN A 409 -10.12 -14.36 22.32
N ILE A 410 -9.75 -15.27 21.42
CA ILE A 410 -8.35 -15.44 20.99
C ILE A 410 -7.84 -14.18 20.29
N LEU A 411 -8.62 -13.60 19.38
CA LEU A 411 -8.22 -12.40 18.62
C LEU A 411 -8.09 -11.18 19.54
N ASN A 412 -9.05 -10.96 20.44
CA ASN A 412 -9.01 -9.90 21.45
C ASN A 412 -7.78 -10.01 22.36
N LYS A 413 -7.52 -11.21 22.91
CA LYS A 413 -6.37 -11.46 23.79
C LYS A 413 -5.03 -11.14 23.10
N ASN A 414 -4.95 -11.34 21.78
CA ASN A 414 -3.74 -11.08 20.99
C ASN A 414 -3.72 -9.69 20.32
N LYS A 415 -4.70 -8.84 20.61
CA LYS A 415 -4.83 -7.47 20.06
C LYS A 415 -4.82 -7.48 18.53
N ILE A 416 -5.54 -8.42 17.91
CA ILE A 416 -5.76 -8.47 16.47
C ILE A 416 -7.02 -7.67 16.17
N PRO A 417 -7.00 -6.61 15.36
CA PRO A 417 -8.21 -5.95 14.89
C PRO A 417 -9.00 -6.89 13.97
N PHE A 418 -10.26 -7.14 14.29
CA PHE A 418 -11.14 -8.01 13.52
C PHE A 418 -12.59 -7.53 13.57
N GLN A 419 -13.40 -8.01 12.63
CA GLN A 419 -14.85 -7.84 12.61
C GLN A 419 -15.51 -9.19 12.22
N GLU A 420 -16.56 -9.60 12.94
CA GLU A 420 -17.46 -10.68 12.48
C GLU A 420 -18.39 -10.07 11.43
N ILE A 421 -17.96 -10.12 10.17
CA ILE A 421 -18.60 -9.42 9.05
C ILE A 421 -19.81 -10.16 8.49
N GLY A 422 -20.06 -11.42 8.85
CA GLY A 422 -21.16 -12.15 8.24
C GLY A 422 -21.23 -13.63 8.63
N PHE A 423 -22.00 -14.37 7.85
CA PHE A 423 -22.19 -15.81 8.02
C PHE A 423 -22.54 -16.48 6.69
N VAL A 424 -22.29 -17.79 6.62
CA VAL A 424 -22.75 -18.66 5.53
C VAL A 424 -24.26 -18.75 5.62
N ASP A 425 -24.93 -18.41 4.52
CA ASP A 425 -26.38 -18.37 4.41
C ASP A 425 -26.83 -19.15 3.18
N ASN A 426 -27.11 -20.42 3.38
CA ASN A 426 -27.50 -21.34 2.32
C ASN A 426 -28.97 -21.21 1.90
N SER A 427 -29.75 -20.34 2.55
CA SER A 427 -31.11 -20.00 2.12
C SER A 427 -31.14 -19.12 0.87
N HIS A 428 -30.01 -18.48 0.54
CA HIS A 428 -29.83 -17.66 -0.66
C HIS A 428 -28.73 -18.26 -1.55
N PHE A 429 -28.79 -18.03 -2.87
CA PHE A 429 -27.80 -18.55 -3.83
C PHE A 429 -26.66 -17.58 -4.18
N LYS A 430 -26.62 -16.41 -3.53
CA LYS A 430 -25.70 -15.31 -3.84
C LYS A 430 -25.04 -14.76 -2.57
N ILE A 431 -24.07 -13.88 -2.77
CA ILE A 431 -23.56 -13.04 -1.69
C ILE A 431 -24.47 -11.83 -1.54
N LYS A 432 -24.88 -11.55 -0.30
CA LYS A 432 -25.77 -10.44 0.04
C LYS A 432 -25.12 -9.51 1.05
N PHE A 433 -25.04 -8.24 0.72
CA PHE A 433 -24.64 -7.18 1.64
C PHE A 433 -25.90 -6.53 2.21
N VAL A 434 -26.11 -6.69 3.51
CA VAL A 434 -27.27 -6.18 4.26
C VAL A 434 -26.95 -5.00 5.13
#